data_AF-A0A6N8FRR5-F1
#
_entry.id   AF-A0A6N8FRR5-F1
#
_cell.length_a   1.000
_cell.length_b   1.000
_cell.length_c   1.000
_cell.angle_alpha   90.00
_cell.angle_beta   90.00
_cell.angle_gamma   90.00
#
_symmetry.space_group_name_H-M   'P 1'
#
loop_
_entity.id
_entity.type
_entity.pdbx_description
1 polymer ?
#
loop_
_entity_poly.entity_id
_entity_poly.type
_entity_poly.pdbx_seq_one_letter_code
_entity_poly.pdbx_strand_id
1 'polypeptide(L)'
;MNVNKISGLSYQEYEHPFDKSARNTLEQTPGLEFLVKKLNYYGIEKILKIQYTGSNLKVNSQNFSDIYDILKKVCDVLCLAEVPELYIQWGYSINAFTAGVEKPIIVLNSGCIDLLSPEELMFVIGHEIGHIKSKHVLYYQMASVMPGLSHIIGEATFGLGGLVATGLQLALLNWRRMSEFTADRAGLLACQDVNCAANALIKMAGLPHKFFNTVGVESFITQAKEFEGYDYQTLDKVAKVMSTMWQEHPWTVMRASELFKWVETGAYHRVLQKRDWRQQRLREVPIS
;
A
#
# COMPACT_ATOMS: atom_id res chain seq x y z
N MET A 1 -3.68 -5.07 21.96
CA MET A 1 -3.00 -5.47 20.71
C MET A 1 -1.65 -6.12 21.03
N ASN A 2 -1.58 -7.46 20.96
CA ASN A 2 -0.34 -8.23 21.22
C ASN A 2 0.42 -8.45 19.91
N VAL A 3 1.13 -7.42 19.45
CA VAL A 3 1.98 -7.48 18.25
C VAL A 3 3.45 -7.32 18.63
N ASN A 4 4.30 -8.14 18.02
CA ASN A 4 5.74 -8.15 18.26
C ASN A 4 6.47 -7.26 17.26
N LYS A 5 7.54 -6.61 17.71
CA LYS A 5 8.41 -5.79 16.85
C LYS A 5 9.26 -6.67 15.92
N ILE A 6 9.26 -6.38 14.63
CA ILE A 6 10.06 -7.13 13.64
C ILE A 6 11.41 -6.43 13.44
N SER A 7 12.31 -6.63 14.40
CA SER A 7 13.55 -5.83 14.53
C SER A 7 14.41 -5.81 13.26
N GLY A 8 14.61 -4.63 12.65
CA GLY A 8 15.46 -4.44 11.47
C GLY A 8 14.86 -4.97 10.17
N LEU A 9 13.54 -5.11 10.09
CA LEU A 9 12.81 -5.44 8.88
C LEU A 9 13.21 -4.51 7.72
N SER A 10 13.65 -5.08 6.61
CA SER A 10 13.88 -4.35 5.36
C SER A 10 12.72 -4.61 4.38
N TYR A 11 12.41 -3.65 3.50
CA TYR A 11 11.26 -3.79 2.60
C TYR A 11 11.40 -4.95 1.61
N GLN A 12 12.63 -5.28 1.22
CA GLN A 12 12.95 -6.41 0.36
C GLN A 12 12.58 -7.77 0.98
N GLU A 13 12.40 -7.85 2.29
CA GLU A 13 12.00 -9.09 2.96
C GLU A 13 10.51 -9.43 2.76
N TYR A 14 9.69 -8.43 2.43
CA TYR A 14 8.26 -8.62 2.14
C TYR A 14 7.86 -8.15 0.72
N GLU A 15 8.78 -7.59 -0.07
CA GLU A 15 8.54 -7.16 -1.46
C GLU A 15 7.86 -8.27 -2.28
N HIS A 16 6.75 -7.91 -2.94
CA HIS A 16 6.02 -8.83 -3.80
C HIS A 16 6.81 -9.08 -5.10
N PRO A 17 6.90 -10.32 -5.61
CA PRO A 17 7.57 -10.59 -6.88
C PRO A 17 6.98 -9.79 -8.06
N PHE A 18 5.66 -9.60 -8.08
CA PHE A 18 5.01 -8.77 -9.11
C PHE A 18 5.35 -7.29 -9.01
N ASP A 19 5.43 -6.75 -7.79
CA ASP A 19 5.89 -5.37 -7.57
C ASP A 19 7.32 -5.20 -8.06
N LYS A 20 8.23 -6.07 -7.60
CA LYS A 20 9.63 -6.07 -8.03
C LYS A 20 9.78 -6.14 -9.55
N SER A 21 9.04 -7.05 -10.19
CA SER A 21 9.07 -7.21 -11.65
C SER A 21 8.52 -5.97 -12.36
N ALA A 22 7.39 -5.43 -11.91
CA ALA A 22 6.78 -4.25 -12.51
C ALA A 22 7.66 -3.01 -12.32
N ARG A 23 8.34 -2.88 -11.17
CA ARG A 23 9.27 -1.79 -10.87
C ARG A 23 10.48 -1.84 -11.80
N ASN A 24 11.07 -3.02 -11.99
CA ASN A 24 12.18 -3.20 -12.92
C ASN A 24 11.78 -2.83 -14.36
N THR A 25 10.57 -3.19 -14.80
CA THR A 25 10.04 -2.79 -16.12
C THR A 25 9.84 -1.29 -16.22
N LEU A 26 9.25 -0.67 -15.18
CA LEU A 26 9.02 0.78 -15.13
C LEU A 26 10.34 1.55 -15.21
N GLU A 27 11.34 1.16 -14.42
CA GLU A 27 12.68 1.77 -14.40
C GLU A 27 13.39 1.72 -15.77
N GLN A 28 13.06 0.75 -16.60
CA GLN A 28 13.59 0.61 -17.96
C GLN A 28 12.74 1.30 -19.03
N THR A 29 11.59 1.89 -18.66
CA THR A 29 10.66 2.50 -19.61
C THR A 29 11.15 3.89 -20.06
N PRO A 30 11.29 4.15 -21.37
CA PRO A 30 11.70 5.46 -21.87
C PRO A 30 10.80 6.60 -21.37
N GLY A 31 11.43 7.72 -20.99
CA GLY A 31 10.73 8.93 -20.53
C GLY A 31 10.54 9.02 -19.01
N LEU A 32 10.80 7.96 -18.24
CA LEU A 32 10.71 8.00 -16.77
C LEU A 32 11.64 9.05 -16.16
N GLU A 33 12.90 9.10 -16.56
CA GLU A 33 13.88 10.07 -16.02
C GLU A 33 13.46 11.53 -16.27
N PHE A 34 12.83 11.80 -17.42
CA PHE A 34 12.31 13.12 -17.73
C PHE A 34 11.17 13.50 -16.77
N LEU A 35 10.26 12.56 -16.50
CA LEU A 35 9.17 12.76 -15.56
C LEU A 35 9.67 13.01 -14.13
N VAL A 36 10.67 12.26 -13.68
CA VAL A 36 11.33 12.47 -12.37
C VAL A 36 11.85 13.89 -12.25
N LYS A 37 12.60 14.38 -13.24
CA LYS A 37 13.15 15.74 -13.23
C LYS A 37 12.07 16.81 -13.20
N LYS A 38 10.97 16.62 -13.93
CA LYS A 38 9.85 17.57 -13.95
C LYS A 38 9.08 17.61 -12.63
N LEU A 39 8.83 16.46 -12.00
CA LEU A 39 8.18 16.42 -10.68
C LEU A 39 8.96 17.23 -9.64
N ASN A 40 10.28 17.01 -9.58
CA ASN A 40 11.16 17.73 -8.66
C ASN A 40 11.13 19.24 -8.92
N TYR A 41 11.06 19.65 -10.19
CA TYR A 41 11.03 21.06 -10.59
C TYR A 41 9.74 21.78 -10.16
N TYR A 42 8.57 21.14 -10.25
CA TYR A 42 7.27 21.80 -9.98
C TYR A 42 6.87 21.81 -8.50
N GLY A 43 7.63 21.18 -7.60
CA GLY A 43 7.36 21.24 -6.15
C GLY A 43 6.00 20.68 -5.74
N ILE A 44 5.52 19.65 -6.44
CA ILE A 44 4.19 19.03 -6.25
C ILE A 44 3.97 18.57 -4.80
N GLU A 45 5.02 18.17 -4.10
CA GLU A 45 4.97 17.84 -2.67
C GLU A 45 4.41 18.99 -1.82
N LYS A 46 4.78 20.24 -2.12
CA LYS A 46 4.29 21.41 -1.39
C LYS A 46 2.80 21.64 -1.63
N ILE A 47 2.32 21.42 -2.85
CA ILE A 47 0.90 21.57 -3.22
C ILE A 47 0.06 20.50 -2.53
N LEU A 48 0.46 19.24 -2.61
CA LEU A 48 -0.24 18.13 -1.95
C LEU A 48 -0.27 18.33 -0.43
N LYS A 49 0.85 18.77 0.16
CA LYS A 49 0.89 19.10 1.58
C LYS A 49 -0.09 20.22 1.92
N ILE A 50 -0.12 21.32 1.18
CA ILE A 50 -1.08 22.40 1.43
C ILE A 50 -2.52 21.91 1.31
N GLN A 51 -2.84 21.16 0.26
CA GLN A 51 -4.19 20.67 -0.01
C GLN A 51 -4.70 19.76 1.12
N TYR A 52 -3.89 18.81 1.58
CA TYR A 52 -4.31 17.86 2.60
C TYR A 52 -4.15 18.39 4.03
N THR A 53 -3.30 19.39 4.27
CA THR A 53 -3.16 19.99 5.61
C THR A 53 -4.13 21.15 5.85
N GLY A 54 -4.65 21.78 4.79
CA GLY A 54 -5.52 22.95 4.89
C GLY A 54 -6.97 22.66 5.27
N SER A 55 -7.44 21.41 5.16
CA SER A 55 -8.86 21.07 5.38
C SER A 55 -9.11 19.76 6.15
N ASN A 56 -8.04 19.08 6.61
CA ASN A 56 -8.15 17.80 7.32
C ASN A 56 -7.71 17.92 8.78
N LEU A 57 -8.20 17.01 9.64
CA LEU A 57 -7.89 17.02 11.07
C LEU A 57 -6.57 16.29 11.34
N LYS A 58 -5.59 16.97 11.96
CA LYS A 58 -4.31 16.36 12.32
C LYS A 58 -4.44 15.45 13.55
N VAL A 59 -4.00 14.20 13.44
CA VAL A 59 -3.87 13.26 14.55
C VAL A 59 -2.59 13.54 15.33
N ASN A 60 -2.69 13.59 16.66
CA ASN A 60 -1.57 13.83 17.56
C ASN A 60 -1.86 13.23 18.94
N SER A 61 -0.95 13.40 19.90
CA SER A 61 -1.14 12.88 21.26
C SER A 61 -2.28 13.54 22.05
N GLN A 62 -2.68 14.76 21.69
CA GLN A 62 -3.72 15.53 22.35
C GLN A 62 -5.10 15.27 21.72
N ASN A 63 -5.14 15.06 20.41
CA ASN A 63 -6.33 14.80 19.61
C ASN A 63 -6.20 13.42 18.94
N PHE A 64 -7.10 12.49 19.25
CA PHE A 64 -7.08 11.11 18.73
C PHE A 64 -5.87 10.29 19.23
N SER A 65 -5.62 10.32 20.55
CA SER A 65 -4.50 9.61 21.21
C SER A 65 -4.38 8.15 20.78
N ASP A 66 -5.51 7.45 20.71
CA ASP A 66 -5.55 6.01 20.42
C ASP A 66 -5.07 5.72 18.98
N ILE A 67 -5.46 6.56 18.02
CA ILE A 67 -5.02 6.46 16.63
C ILE A 67 -3.53 6.80 16.52
N TYR A 68 -3.07 7.82 17.25
CA TYR A 68 -1.66 8.19 17.28
C TYR A 68 -0.78 7.08 17.89
N ASP A 69 -1.27 6.38 18.91
CA ASP A 69 -0.59 5.23 19.51
C ASP A 69 -0.54 4.03 18.56
N ILE A 70 -1.62 3.76 17.82
CA ILE A 70 -1.63 2.77 16.74
C ILE A 70 -0.56 3.11 15.70
N LEU A 71 -0.52 4.36 15.23
CA LEU A 71 0.47 4.81 14.23
C LEU A 71 1.91 4.57 14.70
N LYS A 72 2.25 5.00 15.92
CA LYS A 72 3.58 4.78 16.51
C LYS A 72 3.89 3.29 16.64
N LYS A 73 2.91 2.48 17.07
CA LYS A 73 3.08 1.04 17.23
C LYS A 73 3.37 0.37 15.89
N VAL A 74 2.66 0.74 14.83
CA VAL A 74 2.89 0.21 13.48
C VAL A 74 4.26 0.64 12.94
N CYS A 75 4.67 1.90 13.14
CA CYS A 75 6.01 2.36 12.77
C CYS A 75 7.10 1.53 13.46
N ASP A 76 6.94 1.25 14.75
CA ASP A 76 7.88 0.43 15.52
C ASP A 76 7.93 -1.02 15.01
N VAL A 77 6.76 -1.64 14.78
CA VAL A 77 6.65 -3.01 14.23
C VAL A 77 7.34 -3.14 12.88
N LEU A 78 7.09 -2.19 11.98
CA LEU A 78 7.64 -2.20 10.63
C LEU A 78 9.03 -1.55 10.53
N CYS A 79 9.62 -1.12 11.65
CA CYS A 79 10.92 -0.44 11.69
C CYS A 79 11.00 0.76 10.73
N LEU A 80 10.00 1.63 10.75
CA LEU A 80 10.06 2.94 10.12
C LEU A 80 10.72 3.92 11.11
N ALA A 81 11.79 4.61 10.67
CA ALA A 81 12.61 5.43 11.57
C ALA A 81 11.89 6.71 12.03
N GLU A 82 11.12 7.33 11.14
CA GLU A 82 10.38 8.55 11.41
C GLU A 82 8.88 8.28 11.33
N VAL A 83 8.14 8.75 12.33
CA VAL A 83 6.67 8.64 12.36
C VAL A 83 6.10 9.72 11.44
N PRO A 84 5.39 9.37 10.35
CA PRO A 84 4.82 10.35 9.44
C PRO A 84 3.68 11.12 10.12
N GLU A 85 3.37 12.31 9.59
CA GLU A 85 2.16 13.03 10.03
C GLU A 85 0.91 12.28 9.53
N LEU A 86 -0.13 12.19 10.36
CA LEU A 86 -1.40 11.55 10.00
C LEU A 86 -2.56 12.54 10.09
N TYR A 87 -3.43 12.51 9.09
CA TYR A 87 -4.60 13.38 8.99
C TYR A 87 -5.87 12.57 8.75
N ILE A 88 -7.01 13.13 9.16
CA ILE A 88 -8.34 12.58 8.95
C ILE A 88 -9.09 13.48 7.97
N GLN A 89 -9.48 12.91 6.84
CA GLN A 89 -10.31 13.54 5.83
C GLN A 89 -11.75 13.05 5.97
N TRP A 90 -12.72 13.93 5.74
CA TRP A 90 -14.11 13.52 5.68
C TRP A 90 -14.36 12.58 4.50
N GLY A 91 -14.87 11.38 4.80
CA GLY A 91 -15.24 10.37 3.82
C GLY A 91 -15.62 9.10 4.55
N TYR A 92 -16.81 8.54 4.29
CA TYR A 92 -17.29 7.39 5.05
C TYR A 92 -16.88 6.03 4.46
N SER A 93 -16.16 6.02 3.34
CA SER A 93 -15.52 4.81 2.81
C SER A 93 -14.29 4.44 3.66
N ILE A 94 -13.99 3.14 3.72
CA ILE A 94 -12.71 2.65 4.25
C ILE A 94 -11.66 2.86 3.17
N ASN A 95 -10.92 3.96 3.29
CA ASN A 95 -9.87 4.34 2.35
C ASN A 95 -8.79 5.14 3.09
N ALA A 96 -7.55 4.95 2.67
CA ALA A 96 -6.39 5.70 3.11
C ALA A 96 -5.46 5.90 1.92
N PHE A 97 -4.58 6.91 2.03
CA PHE A 97 -3.49 7.07 1.09
C PHE A 97 -2.30 7.77 1.73
N THR A 98 -1.15 7.63 1.09
CA THR A 98 0.09 8.28 1.44
C THR A 98 0.51 9.28 0.38
N ALA A 99 0.95 10.46 0.79
CA ALA A 99 1.47 11.49 -0.10
C ALA A 99 2.73 12.16 0.47
N GLY A 100 3.62 12.65 -0.40
CA GLY A 100 4.86 13.33 -0.02
C GLY A 100 6.06 12.40 -0.02
N VAL A 101 7.11 12.73 -0.77
CA VAL A 101 8.28 11.84 -0.95
C VAL A 101 9.30 12.10 0.15
N GLU A 102 9.63 13.36 0.41
CA GLU A 102 10.59 13.71 1.45
C GLU A 102 9.95 13.70 2.84
N LYS A 103 8.73 14.26 2.95
CA LYS A 103 7.96 14.31 4.20
C LYS A 103 6.61 13.64 4.00
N PRO A 104 6.58 12.29 4.02
CA PRO A 104 5.36 11.55 3.81
C PRO A 104 4.32 11.87 4.89
N ILE A 105 3.08 12.01 4.45
CA ILE A 105 1.89 12.10 5.28
C ILE A 105 0.95 10.94 4.95
N ILE A 106 0.22 10.50 5.95
CA ILE A 106 -0.86 9.52 5.80
C ILE A 106 -2.19 10.26 5.97
N VAL A 107 -3.15 9.97 5.10
CA VAL A 107 -4.51 10.50 5.22
C VAL A 107 -5.47 9.33 5.32
N LEU A 108 -6.29 9.33 6.37
CA LEU A 108 -7.36 8.36 6.58
C LEU A 108 -8.70 9.03 6.30
N ASN A 109 -9.59 8.34 5.59
CA ASN A 109 -10.99 8.71 5.60
C ASN A 109 -11.61 8.44 6.98
N SER A 110 -12.57 9.26 7.41
CA SER A 110 -13.27 9.08 8.69
C SER A 110 -13.92 7.69 8.83
N GLY A 111 -14.35 7.08 7.72
CA GLY A 111 -14.87 5.71 7.68
C GLY A 111 -13.86 4.64 8.14
N CYS A 112 -12.55 4.85 7.99
CA CYS A 112 -11.54 3.96 8.56
C CYS A 112 -11.61 3.94 10.09
N ILE A 113 -11.98 5.05 10.72
CA ILE A 113 -12.04 5.17 12.18
C ILE A 113 -13.35 4.59 12.69
N ASP A 114 -14.45 4.87 12.00
CA ASP A 114 -15.80 4.48 12.45
C ASP A 114 -16.11 2.98 12.20
N LEU A 115 -15.49 2.36 11.18
CA LEU A 115 -15.87 1.02 10.69
C LEU A 115 -14.84 -0.08 10.99
N LEU A 116 -13.60 0.29 11.33
CA LEU A 116 -12.54 -0.68 11.59
C LEU A 116 -12.31 -0.86 13.10
N SER A 117 -12.00 -2.09 13.50
CA SER A 117 -11.42 -2.33 14.82
C SER A 117 -10.00 -1.73 14.90
N PRO A 118 -9.44 -1.53 16.11
CA PRO A 118 -8.07 -1.07 16.26
C PRO A 118 -7.04 -1.93 15.52
N GLU A 119 -7.21 -3.26 15.53
CA GLU A 119 -6.35 -4.21 14.82
C GLU A 119 -6.51 -4.08 13.29
N GLU A 120 -7.73 -3.91 12.80
CA GLU A 120 -7.97 -3.72 11.36
C GLU A 120 -7.42 -2.36 10.90
N LEU A 121 -7.49 -1.34 11.76
CA LEU A 121 -6.86 -0.04 11.51
C LEU A 121 -5.33 -0.15 11.49
N MET A 122 -4.72 -1.03 12.30
CA MET A 122 -3.30 -1.36 12.19
C MET A 122 -2.95 -1.94 10.81
N PHE A 123 -3.81 -2.78 10.23
CA PHE A 123 -3.61 -3.30 8.88
C PHE A 123 -3.57 -2.17 7.84
N VAL A 124 -4.55 -1.26 7.88
CA VAL A 124 -4.63 -0.11 6.94
C VAL A 124 -3.44 0.85 7.12
N ILE A 125 -3.10 1.23 8.36
CA ILE A 125 -1.94 2.09 8.62
C ILE A 125 -0.63 1.38 8.25
N GLY A 126 -0.53 0.07 8.48
CA GLY A 126 0.61 -0.75 8.09
C GLY A 126 0.79 -0.85 6.59
N HIS A 127 -0.30 -0.90 5.84
CA HIS A 127 -0.31 -0.84 4.39
C HIS A 127 0.27 0.50 3.89
N GLU A 128 -0.21 1.62 4.40
CA GLU A 128 0.30 2.95 4.06
C GLU A 128 1.78 3.15 4.42
N ILE A 129 2.18 2.71 5.62
CA ILE A 129 3.59 2.68 6.02
C ILE A 129 4.42 1.77 5.11
N GLY A 130 3.83 0.67 4.61
CA GLY A 130 4.41 -0.19 3.60
C GLY A 130 4.80 0.57 2.33
N HIS A 131 3.95 1.47 1.84
CA HIS A 131 4.27 2.35 0.71
C HIS A 131 5.42 3.31 1.00
N ILE A 132 5.45 3.91 2.19
CA ILE A 132 6.55 4.79 2.61
C ILE A 132 7.87 4.00 2.64
N LYS A 133 7.89 2.89 3.37
CA LYS A 133 9.10 2.09 3.62
C LYS A 133 9.65 1.47 2.33
N SER A 134 8.77 1.10 1.40
CA SER A 134 9.12 0.51 0.11
C SER A 134 9.39 1.57 -0.97
N LYS A 135 9.36 2.86 -0.63
CA LYS A 135 9.60 4.01 -1.53
C LYS A 135 8.62 4.10 -2.71
N HIS A 136 7.38 3.68 -2.50
CA HIS A 136 6.34 3.70 -3.52
C HIS A 136 5.79 5.10 -3.81
N VAL A 137 5.87 6.01 -2.83
CA VAL A 137 5.21 7.33 -2.88
C VAL A 137 5.65 8.18 -4.08
N LEU A 138 6.92 8.08 -4.50
CA LEU A 138 7.46 8.83 -5.64
C LEU A 138 6.73 8.48 -6.95
N TYR A 139 6.57 7.19 -7.22
CA TYR A 139 5.93 6.70 -8.43
C TYR A 139 4.40 6.88 -8.36
N TYR A 140 3.79 6.93 -7.16
CA TYR A 140 2.37 7.29 -6.98
C TYR A 140 2.14 8.73 -7.44
N GLN A 141 3.00 9.65 -7.02
CA GLN A 141 2.95 11.05 -7.46
C GLN A 141 3.17 11.20 -8.97
N MET A 142 4.04 10.37 -9.56
CA MET A 142 4.19 10.30 -11.02
C MET A 142 2.89 9.90 -11.70
N ALA A 143 2.28 8.80 -11.25
CA ALA A 143 1.04 8.30 -11.82
C ALA A 143 -0.11 9.33 -11.73
N SER A 144 -0.19 10.14 -10.66
CA SER A 144 -1.24 11.14 -10.49
C SER A 144 -1.11 12.35 -11.44
N VAL A 145 0.10 12.74 -11.84
CA VAL A 145 0.31 13.89 -12.74
C VAL A 145 0.41 13.53 -14.22
N MET A 146 0.68 12.26 -14.53
CA MET A 146 0.85 11.78 -15.91
C MET A 146 -0.32 12.10 -16.84
N PRO A 147 -1.60 11.99 -16.45
CA PRO A 147 -2.72 12.36 -17.33
C PRO A 147 -2.67 13.83 -17.80
N GLY A 148 -2.23 14.75 -16.94
CA GLY A 148 -2.08 16.17 -17.31
C GLY A 148 -0.88 16.41 -18.22
N LEU A 149 0.23 15.71 -17.99
CA LEU A 149 1.45 15.85 -18.79
C LEU A 149 1.34 15.19 -20.18
N SER A 150 0.65 14.05 -20.29
CA SER A 150 0.49 13.33 -21.55
C SER A 150 -0.26 14.17 -22.60
N HIS A 151 -1.26 14.93 -22.17
CA HIS A 151 -2.00 15.84 -23.03
C HIS A 151 -1.09 16.94 -23.61
N ILE A 152 -0.31 17.62 -22.76
CA ILE A 152 0.61 18.68 -23.15
C ILE A 152 1.71 18.16 -24.09
N ILE A 153 2.30 17.00 -23.78
CA ILE A 153 3.36 16.38 -24.59
C ILE A 153 2.82 15.94 -25.94
N GLY A 154 1.61 15.37 -25.98
CA GLY A 154 0.96 14.93 -27.22
C GLY A 154 0.77 16.08 -28.21
N GLU A 155 0.25 17.21 -27.74
CA GLU A 155 0.06 18.42 -28.57
C GLU A 155 1.39 19.01 -29.07
N ALA A 156 2.40 19.09 -28.20
CA ALA A 156 3.70 19.68 -28.54
C ALA A 156 4.55 18.84 -29.51
N THR A 157 4.24 17.55 -29.67
CA THR A 157 5.06 16.59 -30.43
C THR A 157 4.34 15.99 -31.63
N PHE A 158 3.24 16.62 -32.08
CA PHE A 158 2.40 16.12 -33.17
C PHE A 158 1.98 14.64 -32.97
N GLY A 159 1.70 14.25 -31.73
CA GLY A 159 1.22 12.91 -31.36
C GLY A 159 2.29 11.86 -31.05
N LEU A 160 3.55 12.03 -31.49
CA LEU A 160 4.60 11.02 -31.26
C LEU A 160 4.98 10.88 -29.79
N GLY A 161 5.10 12.00 -29.06
CA GLY A 161 5.31 12.01 -27.62
C GLY A 161 4.10 11.50 -26.83
N GLY A 162 2.89 11.58 -27.42
CA GLY A 162 1.67 11.01 -26.84
C GLY A 162 1.69 9.48 -26.74
N LEU A 163 2.30 8.79 -27.72
CA LEU A 163 2.44 7.33 -27.70
C LEU A 163 3.41 6.87 -26.61
N VAL A 164 4.57 7.55 -26.48
CA VAL A 164 5.55 7.28 -25.43
C VAL A 164 4.95 7.55 -24.04
N ALA A 165 4.23 8.67 -23.89
CA ALA A 165 3.57 9.02 -22.64
C ALA A 165 2.50 7.99 -22.25
N THR A 166 1.74 7.48 -23.21
CA THR A 166 0.75 6.40 -22.99
C THR A 166 1.43 5.12 -22.50
N GLY A 167 2.52 4.69 -23.15
CA GLY A 167 3.27 3.50 -22.73
C GLY A 167 3.82 3.63 -21.30
N LEU A 168 4.41 4.77 -20.97
CA LEU A 168 4.89 5.08 -19.62
C LEU A 168 3.75 5.13 -18.60
N GLN A 169 2.60 5.72 -18.96
CA GLN A 169 1.42 5.76 -18.10
C GLN A 169 0.90 4.35 -17.81
N LEU A 170 0.82 3.47 -18.80
CA LEU A 170 0.41 2.08 -18.61
C LEU A 170 1.39 1.32 -17.71
N ALA A 171 2.70 1.53 -17.89
CA ALA A 171 3.73 0.94 -17.03
C ALA A 171 3.60 1.43 -15.57
N LEU A 172 3.39 2.74 -15.36
CA LEU A 172 3.16 3.34 -14.04
C LEU A 172 1.90 2.80 -13.36
N LEU A 173 0.79 2.73 -14.10
CA LEU A 173 -0.48 2.19 -13.56
C LEU A 173 -0.36 0.70 -13.24
N ASN A 174 0.35 -0.08 -14.07
CA ASN A 174 0.61 -1.48 -13.79
C ASN A 174 1.46 -1.64 -12.52
N TRP A 175 2.56 -0.89 -12.41
CA TRP A 175 3.40 -0.93 -11.23
C TRP A 175 2.64 -0.49 -9.97
N ARG A 176 1.85 0.60 -10.02
CA ARG A 176 1.00 1.08 -8.90
C ARG A 176 0.09 -0.03 -8.39
N ARG A 177 -0.53 -0.79 -9.29
CA ARG A 177 -1.37 -1.94 -8.91
C ARG A 177 -0.57 -3.06 -8.24
N MET A 178 0.63 -3.38 -8.75
CA MET A 178 1.43 -4.46 -8.18
C MET A 178 2.04 -4.10 -6.82
N SER A 179 2.35 -2.81 -6.58
CA SER A 179 2.88 -2.34 -5.30
C SER A 179 1.91 -2.48 -4.13
N GLU A 180 0.61 -2.57 -4.40
CA GLU A 180 -0.43 -2.85 -3.40
C GLU A 180 -0.22 -4.20 -2.71
N PHE A 181 0.26 -5.22 -3.43
CA PHE A 181 0.54 -6.52 -2.82
C PHE A 181 1.69 -6.48 -1.82
N THR A 182 2.71 -5.65 -2.09
CA THR A 182 3.80 -5.39 -1.14
C THR A 182 3.28 -4.65 0.09
N ALA A 183 2.41 -3.66 -0.11
CA ALA A 183 1.80 -2.92 0.99
C ALA A 183 0.84 -3.79 1.83
N ASP A 184 0.07 -4.69 1.22
CA ASP A 184 -0.78 -5.66 1.94
C ASP A 184 0.03 -6.58 2.84
N ARG A 185 1.20 -7.02 2.37
CA ARG A 185 2.12 -7.80 3.22
C ARG A 185 2.64 -6.97 4.39
N ALA A 186 2.92 -5.68 4.20
CA ALA A 186 3.29 -4.78 5.30
C ALA A 186 2.13 -4.58 6.28
N GLY A 187 0.90 -4.42 5.79
CA GLY A 187 -0.32 -4.37 6.60
C GLY A 187 -0.50 -5.62 7.46
N LEU A 188 -0.33 -6.80 6.88
CA LEU A 188 -0.41 -8.07 7.62
C LEU A 188 0.73 -8.21 8.64
N LEU A 189 1.95 -7.78 8.32
CA LEU A 189 3.05 -7.74 9.29
C LEU A 189 2.80 -6.74 10.43
N ALA A 190 2.01 -5.69 10.18
CA ALA A 190 1.66 -4.72 11.21
C ALA A 190 0.64 -5.29 12.20
N CYS A 191 -0.47 -5.86 11.72
CA CYS A 191 -1.51 -6.42 12.59
C CYS A 191 -1.19 -7.83 13.13
N GLN A 192 -0.33 -8.59 12.43
CA GLN A 192 0.08 -9.96 12.75
C GLN A 192 -1.08 -10.97 12.91
N ASP A 193 -2.25 -10.66 12.34
CA ASP A 193 -3.44 -11.50 12.38
C ASP A 193 -4.06 -11.59 10.97
N VAL A 194 -4.08 -12.81 10.43
CA VAL A 194 -4.56 -13.10 9.08
C VAL A 194 -6.07 -12.86 8.96
N ASN A 195 -6.85 -13.18 9.99
CA ASN A 195 -8.29 -12.95 10.00
C ASN A 195 -8.60 -11.45 10.11
N CYS A 196 -7.81 -10.72 10.89
CA CYS A 196 -7.89 -9.27 10.95
C CYS A 196 -7.63 -8.61 9.58
N ALA A 197 -6.56 -9.01 8.89
CA ALA A 197 -6.27 -8.53 7.54
C ALA A 197 -7.39 -8.89 6.54
N ALA A 198 -7.91 -10.12 6.62
CA ALA A 198 -9.03 -10.57 5.80
C ALA A 198 -10.30 -9.74 6.04
N ASN A 199 -10.65 -9.47 7.31
CA ASN A 199 -11.79 -8.64 7.67
C ASN A 199 -11.65 -7.21 7.13
N ALA A 200 -10.47 -6.60 7.27
CA ALA A 200 -10.22 -5.26 6.73
C ALA A 200 -10.44 -5.24 5.20
N LEU A 201 -9.92 -6.24 4.47
CA LEU A 201 -10.11 -6.36 3.02
C LEU A 201 -11.58 -6.59 2.65
N ILE A 202 -12.31 -7.46 3.36
CA ILE A 202 -13.75 -7.69 3.12
C ILE A 202 -14.58 -6.42 3.32
N LYS A 203 -14.28 -5.66 4.38
CA LYS A 203 -14.95 -4.38 4.65
C LYS A 203 -14.66 -3.36 3.55
N MET A 204 -13.41 -3.29 3.08
CA MET A 204 -13.03 -2.48 1.91
C MET A 204 -13.70 -2.94 0.61
N ALA A 205 -13.95 -4.24 0.45
CA ALA A 205 -14.68 -4.80 -0.69
C ALA A 205 -16.18 -4.44 -0.69
N GLY A 206 -16.69 -3.85 0.40
CA GLY A 206 -18.07 -3.37 0.51
C GLY A 206 -18.98 -4.24 1.37
N LEU A 207 -18.45 -5.01 2.33
CA LEU A 207 -19.29 -5.69 3.32
C LEU A 207 -20.20 -4.67 4.03
N PRO A 208 -21.53 -4.84 4.02
CA PRO A 208 -22.41 -3.93 4.73
C PRO A 208 -22.19 -4.00 6.25
N HIS A 209 -22.20 -2.85 6.93
CA HIS A 209 -21.95 -2.75 8.38
C HIS A 209 -22.80 -3.75 9.21
N LYS A 210 -24.08 -3.96 8.85
CA LYS A 210 -24.97 -4.92 9.54
C LYS A 210 -24.47 -6.38 9.54
N PHE A 211 -23.48 -6.71 8.71
CA PHE A 211 -22.95 -8.06 8.55
C PHE A 211 -21.53 -8.23 9.09
N PHE A 212 -20.94 -7.21 9.73
CA PHE A 212 -19.55 -7.27 10.24
C PHE A 212 -19.31 -8.41 11.24
N ASN A 213 -20.34 -8.83 11.98
CA ASN A 213 -20.23 -9.89 12.99
C ASN A 213 -20.85 -11.22 12.56
N THR A 214 -21.36 -11.33 11.32
CA THR A 214 -22.10 -12.51 10.86
C THR A 214 -21.49 -13.15 9.62
N VAL A 215 -20.85 -12.38 8.75
CA VAL A 215 -20.13 -12.93 7.60
C VAL A 215 -18.72 -13.30 8.06
N GLY A 216 -18.44 -14.60 8.08
CA GLY A 216 -17.10 -15.12 8.35
C GLY A 216 -16.16 -14.89 7.17
N VAL A 217 -14.88 -14.68 7.48
CA VAL A 217 -13.81 -14.44 6.49
C VAL A 217 -13.58 -15.61 5.52
N GLU A 218 -13.95 -16.83 5.91
CA GLU A 218 -13.70 -18.06 5.15
C GLU A 218 -14.32 -18.06 3.74
N SER A 219 -15.53 -17.50 3.57
CA SER A 219 -16.18 -17.44 2.26
C SER A 219 -15.41 -16.52 1.30
N PHE A 220 -14.89 -15.42 1.80
CA PHE A 220 -14.08 -14.49 1.02
C PHE A 220 -12.67 -15.04 0.74
N ILE A 221 -12.06 -15.75 1.71
CA ILE A 221 -10.80 -16.47 1.49
C ILE A 221 -10.99 -17.49 0.36
N THR A 222 -12.10 -18.24 0.37
CA THR A 222 -12.43 -19.20 -0.67
C THR A 222 -12.61 -18.50 -2.02
N GLN A 223 -13.39 -17.40 -2.08
CA GLN A 223 -13.54 -16.59 -3.29
C GLN A 223 -12.19 -16.10 -3.84
N ALA A 224 -11.28 -15.66 -2.97
CA ALA A 224 -9.95 -15.20 -3.35
C ALA A 224 -9.08 -16.32 -3.95
N LYS A 225 -9.18 -17.55 -3.41
CA LYS A 225 -8.50 -18.72 -3.95
C LYS A 225 -9.08 -19.15 -5.30
N GLU A 226 -10.39 -19.12 -5.45
CA GLU A 226 -11.06 -19.45 -6.73
C GLU A 226 -10.74 -18.44 -7.83
N PHE A 227 -10.57 -17.16 -7.47
CA PHE A 227 -10.18 -16.11 -8.43
C PHE A 227 -8.83 -16.39 -9.10
N GLU A 228 -7.89 -17.07 -8.42
CA GLU A 228 -6.61 -17.51 -8.99
C GLU A 228 -6.78 -18.53 -10.13
N GLY A 229 -7.82 -19.37 -10.05
CA GLY A 229 -8.13 -20.38 -11.06
C GLY A 229 -8.51 -19.81 -12.44
N TYR A 230 -8.78 -18.50 -12.53
CA TYR A 230 -9.00 -17.79 -13.79
C TYR A 230 -7.65 -17.37 -14.39
N ASP A 231 -7.05 -18.32 -15.10
CA ASP A 231 -5.70 -18.34 -15.70
C ASP A 231 -5.22 -16.98 -16.26
N TYR A 232 -4.00 -16.61 -15.87
CA TYR A 232 -3.31 -15.38 -16.24
C TYR A 232 -2.75 -15.42 -17.68
N GLN A 233 -2.75 -16.58 -18.36
CA GLN A 233 -1.85 -16.77 -19.51
C GLN A 233 -2.42 -16.52 -20.92
N THR A 234 -3.73 -16.57 -21.18
CA THR A 234 -4.13 -16.71 -22.61
C THR A 234 -4.96 -15.58 -23.20
N LEU A 235 -5.96 -15.00 -22.52
CA LEU A 235 -6.76 -13.89 -23.07
C LEU A 235 -7.26 -12.86 -22.02
N ASP A 236 -6.97 -13.09 -20.74
CA ASP A 236 -7.55 -12.34 -19.61
C ASP A 236 -6.73 -11.12 -19.15
N LYS A 237 -5.44 -11.04 -19.49
CA LYS A 237 -4.56 -9.94 -19.03
C LYS A 237 -4.98 -8.58 -19.57
N VAL A 238 -5.32 -8.50 -20.85
CA VAL A 238 -5.73 -7.23 -21.47
C VAL A 238 -7.09 -6.79 -20.92
N ALA A 239 -8.06 -7.73 -20.82
CA ALA A 239 -9.35 -7.45 -20.20
C ALA A 239 -9.19 -6.98 -18.74
N LYS A 240 -8.34 -7.64 -17.95
CA LYS A 240 -8.05 -7.27 -16.55
C LYS A 240 -7.33 -5.92 -16.42
N VAL A 241 -6.38 -5.62 -17.30
CA VAL A 241 -5.71 -4.31 -17.35
C VAL A 241 -6.68 -3.22 -17.77
N MET A 242 -7.56 -3.48 -18.75
CA MET A 242 -8.58 -2.53 -19.21
C MET A 242 -9.64 -2.24 -18.15
N SER A 243 -10.14 -3.27 -17.45
CA SER A 243 -11.13 -3.12 -16.38
C SER A 243 -10.59 -2.46 -15.12
N THR A 244 -9.27 -2.52 -14.90
CA THR A 244 -8.58 -1.85 -13.78
C THR A 244 -7.85 -0.57 -14.19
N MET A 245 -8.01 -0.13 -15.45
CA MET A 245 -7.30 1.02 -16.02
C MET A 245 -7.59 2.33 -15.28
N TRP A 246 -8.76 2.43 -14.65
CA TRP A 246 -9.23 3.60 -13.91
C TRP A 246 -9.37 3.34 -12.40
N GLN A 247 -8.92 2.19 -11.90
CA GLN A 247 -8.99 1.86 -10.48
C GLN A 247 -7.67 2.21 -9.79
N GLU A 248 -7.76 2.85 -8.62
CA GLU A 248 -6.58 3.21 -7.82
C GLU A 248 -5.89 2.00 -7.19
N HIS A 249 -6.66 0.93 -6.96
CA HIS A 249 -6.19 -0.35 -6.40
C HIS A 249 -6.64 -1.52 -7.29
N PRO A 250 -5.93 -2.66 -7.30
CA PRO A 250 -6.45 -3.92 -7.84
C PRO A 250 -7.74 -4.33 -7.15
N TRP A 251 -8.50 -5.23 -7.77
CA TRP A 251 -9.65 -5.83 -7.11
C TRP A 251 -9.28 -6.41 -5.75
N THR A 252 -10.10 -6.14 -4.74
CA THR A 252 -9.85 -6.56 -3.36
C THR A 252 -9.72 -8.07 -3.21
N VAL A 253 -10.43 -8.84 -4.05
CA VAL A 253 -10.32 -10.31 -4.12
C VAL A 253 -8.93 -10.74 -4.57
N MET A 254 -8.31 -10.03 -5.52
CA MET A 254 -6.95 -10.32 -5.98
C MET A 254 -5.90 -9.98 -4.90
N ARG A 255 -6.07 -8.86 -4.20
CA ARG A 255 -5.25 -8.48 -3.04
C ARG A 255 -5.27 -9.56 -1.96
N ALA A 256 -6.47 -10.01 -1.61
CA ALA A 256 -6.66 -11.09 -0.65
C ALA A 256 -5.99 -12.39 -1.10
N SER A 257 -6.14 -12.76 -2.38
CA SER A 257 -5.56 -13.98 -2.96
C SER A 257 -4.04 -14.03 -2.81
N GLU A 258 -3.35 -12.98 -3.26
CA GLU A 258 -1.88 -12.89 -3.18
C GLU A 258 -1.38 -12.82 -1.73
N LEU A 259 -2.15 -12.18 -0.83
CA LEU A 259 -1.82 -12.11 0.60
C LEU A 259 -1.91 -13.50 1.26
N PHE A 260 -2.99 -14.25 1.03
CA PHE A 260 -3.16 -15.59 1.60
C PHE A 260 -2.16 -16.60 1.04
N LYS A 261 -1.82 -16.51 -0.25
CA LYS A 261 -0.75 -17.31 -0.84
C LYS A 261 0.59 -17.11 -0.13
N TRP A 262 0.90 -15.88 0.27
CA TRP A 262 2.11 -15.58 1.04
C TRP A 262 2.09 -16.21 2.45
N VAL A 263 0.92 -16.30 3.08
CA VAL A 263 0.71 -17.00 4.36
C VAL A 263 0.89 -18.50 4.20
N GLU A 264 0.22 -19.11 3.22
CA GLU A 264 0.18 -20.56 2.98
C GLU A 264 1.53 -21.14 2.59
N THR A 265 2.34 -20.40 1.83
CA THR A 265 3.73 -20.79 1.49
C THR A 265 4.68 -20.73 2.70
N GLY A 266 4.20 -20.29 3.87
CA GLY A 266 4.97 -20.09 5.09
C GLY A 266 5.96 -18.92 5.02
N ALA A 267 5.97 -18.16 3.91
CA ALA A 267 6.89 -17.04 3.72
C ALA A 267 6.63 -15.91 4.73
N TYR A 268 5.36 -15.63 5.01
CA TYR A 268 4.93 -14.73 6.09
C TYR A 268 5.55 -15.12 7.45
N HIS A 269 5.33 -16.37 7.87
CA HIS A 269 5.85 -16.89 9.14
C HIS A 269 7.38 -16.85 9.21
N ARG A 270 8.06 -17.11 8.09
CA ARG A 270 9.52 -16.96 8.02
C ARG A 270 9.96 -15.53 8.30
N VAL A 271 9.28 -14.50 7.77
CA VAL A 271 9.63 -13.10 8.05
C VAL A 271 9.48 -12.77 9.53
N LEU A 272 8.40 -13.23 10.17
CA LEU A 272 8.20 -13.04 11.62
C LEU A 272 9.27 -13.78 12.45
N GLN A 273 9.55 -15.05 12.13
CA GLN A 273 10.44 -15.91 12.91
C GLN A 273 11.93 -15.71 12.64
N LYS A 274 12.33 -15.16 11.48
CA LYS A 274 13.74 -14.95 11.08
C LYS A 274 14.53 -14.10 12.08
N ARG A 275 13.89 -13.53 13.09
CA ARG A 275 14.56 -12.67 14.07
C ARG A 275 14.35 -13.06 15.52
N ASP A 276 13.42 -13.97 15.83
CA ASP A 276 13.39 -14.64 17.14
C ASP A 276 14.70 -15.39 17.39
N TRP A 277 15.24 -16.08 16.37
CA TRP A 277 16.51 -16.81 16.53
C TRP A 277 17.74 -15.89 16.69
N ARG A 278 17.74 -14.70 16.07
CA ARG A 278 18.85 -13.72 16.23
C ARG A 278 18.82 -13.08 17.61
N GLN A 279 17.62 -12.75 18.09
CA GLN A 279 17.44 -12.20 19.42
C GLN A 279 17.71 -13.23 20.53
N GLN A 280 17.36 -14.51 20.34
CA GLN A 280 17.74 -15.59 21.25
C GLN A 280 19.27 -15.74 21.32
N ARG A 281 19.96 -15.80 20.17
CA ARG A 281 21.42 -15.90 20.14
C ARG A 281 22.13 -14.74 20.83
N LEU A 282 21.63 -13.51 20.69
CA LEU A 282 22.21 -12.33 21.36
C LEU A 282 21.95 -12.31 22.88
N ARG A 283 20.90 -12.98 23.36
CA ARG A 283 20.63 -13.16 24.81
C ARG A 283 21.44 -14.30 25.41
N GLU A 284 21.92 -15.24 24.60
CA GLU A 284 22.71 -16.41 25.01
C GLU A 284 24.22 -16.16 25.00
N VAL A 285 24.71 -15.03 24.49
CA VAL A 285 26.13 -14.66 24.63
C VAL A 285 26.36 -14.14 26.05
N PRO A 286 27.11 -14.85 26.93
CA PRO A 286 27.45 -14.32 28.23
C PRO A 286 28.33 -13.08 28.05
N ILE A 287 27.98 -12.01 28.74
CA ILE A 287 28.83 -10.83 28.87
C ILE A 287 30.03 -11.28 29.72
N SER A 288 31.13 -11.63 29.06
CA SER A 288 32.43 -11.84 29.67
C SER A 288 33.13 -10.52 29.94
#